data_AF-A0A2W4RG35-F1
#
_entry.id   AF-A0A2W4RG35-F1
#
_cell.length_a   1.000
_cell.length_b   1.000
_cell.length_c   1.000
_cell.angle_alpha   90.00
_cell.angle_beta   90.00
_cell.angle_gamma   90.00
#
_symmetry.space_group_name_H-M   'P 1'
#
loop_
_entity.id
_entity.type
_entity.pdbx_description
1 polymer ?
#
loop_
_entity_poly.entity_id
_entity_poly.type
_entity_poly.pdbx_seq_one_letter_code
_entity_poly.pdbx_strand_id
1 'polypeptide(L)'
;MGRRIENNKSAPVQRDTKRLVRLVRSIFTSLAIPSILTACAPVPSINSESGHSVSSTGKTILYVGSGNKLSDREEKMGAGGGDTGLVSPDFVGPPAPSSLLAANGASKKPASRHGHTGNKRQHYALEKVRDTHSADSGSSSYVKVSKDGLWDRLRRHLMLTGYEHESIQAEVEKIKRSPGTLGFISKQAEPFLFYVVDEIERRGLPMDLAMVPMVESAFQPTAVSPKQAAGIWQFIPGTATNNGLRLVDGYDGRYDIYAATKAALKYLSHLQGLFGGDWLMALAAYNAGEGCVQRAILANQKAGLGISFWDLSLPAETKAYVPKVLALSRVIADPGMHGVVLRKISTLPYLARVEVQGTSVPLSETLAGLGISWEEFYSTNPAFKPDIVAAAPFNLLLPLEKAQMLAANLPGARLIAARKYVVKKGETLTVIAKQQGVPTLKLAEWNGLKADSRVKPGQELIIYPV
;
A
#
# COMPACT_ATOMS: atom_id res chain seq x y z
N MET A 1 -22.73 -60.87 34.85
CA MET A 1 -23.10 -59.54 35.37
C MET A 1 -22.06 -58.51 34.96
N GLY A 2 -22.27 -57.82 33.84
CA GLY A 2 -21.38 -56.73 33.40
C GLY A 2 -21.69 -55.43 34.14
N ARG A 3 -20.65 -54.69 34.56
CA ARG A 3 -20.78 -53.28 34.96
C ARG A 3 -20.29 -52.40 33.83
N ARG A 4 -21.20 -51.57 33.33
CA ARG A 4 -20.97 -50.51 32.35
C ARG A 4 -20.56 -49.25 33.15
N ILE A 5 -19.36 -48.73 32.92
CA ILE A 5 -18.98 -47.39 33.36
C ILE A 5 -19.34 -46.45 32.21
N GLU A 6 -20.28 -45.54 32.46
CA GLU A 6 -20.60 -44.44 31.56
C GLU A 6 -19.53 -43.34 31.70
N ASN A 7 -18.77 -43.11 30.63
CA ASN A 7 -17.96 -41.89 30.47
C ASN A 7 -18.78 -40.85 29.71
N ASN A 8 -19.36 -39.91 30.46
CA ASN A 8 -19.83 -38.64 29.94
C ASN A 8 -18.73 -37.60 30.16
N LYS A 9 -18.15 -37.03 29.08
CA LYS A 9 -17.54 -35.68 28.99
C LYS A 9 -16.66 -35.54 27.75
N SER A 10 -17.15 -34.79 26.75
CA SER A 10 -16.35 -33.83 25.97
C SER A 10 -17.20 -33.21 24.85
N ALA A 11 -18.03 -32.21 25.20
CA ALA A 11 -18.80 -31.43 24.23
C ALA A 11 -18.94 -29.91 24.48
N PRO A 12 -17.91 -29.16 24.97
CA PRO A 12 -17.92 -27.69 24.81
C PRO A 12 -16.96 -27.17 23.71
N VAL A 13 -15.81 -27.81 23.47
CA VAL A 13 -14.69 -27.20 22.71
C VAL A 13 -14.93 -27.14 21.18
N GLN A 14 -15.71 -28.08 20.62
CA GLN A 14 -15.97 -28.11 19.17
C GLN A 14 -17.09 -27.14 18.70
N ARG A 15 -17.96 -26.67 19.61
CA ARG A 15 -19.02 -25.71 19.24
C ARG A 15 -18.48 -24.28 19.15
N ASP A 16 -17.50 -23.93 19.98
CA ASP A 16 -16.87 -22.60 19.99
C ASP A 16 -15.94 -22.38 18.79
N THR A 17 -15.20 -23.40 18.35
CA THR A 17 -14.37 -23.33 17.13
C THR A 17 -15.21 -23.14 15.87
N LYS A 18 -16.37 -23.81 15.75
CA LYS A 18 -17.28 -23.61 14.61
C LYS A 18 -17.97 -22.24 14.61
N ARG A 19 -18.25 -21.65 15.78
CA ARG A 19 -18.74 -20.27 15.92
C ARG A 19 -17.66 -19.26 15.54
N LEU A 20 -16.42 -19.46 16.00
CA LEU A 20 -15.29 -18.60 15.67
C LEU A 20 -14.96 -18.64 14.18
N VAL A 21 -14.95 -19.83 13.55
CA VAL A 21 -14.73 -19.98 12.10
C VAL A 21 -15.86 -19.36 11.28
N ARG A 22 -17.12 -19.44 11.74
CA ARG A 22 -18.24 -18.73 11.09
C ARG A 22 -18.17 -17.22 11.28
N LEU A 23 -17.75 -16.74 12.45
CA LEU A 23 -17.57 -15.31 12.73
C LEU A 23 -16.42 -14.75 11.89
N VAL A 24 -15.29 -15.46 11.81
CA VAL A 24 -14.15 -15.10 10.94
C VAL A 24 -14.56 -15.16 9.46
N ARG A 25 -15.28 -16.20 9.01
CA ARG A 25 -15.82 -16.25 7.64
C ARG A 25 -16.83 -15.16 7.35
N SER A 26 -17.69 -14.79 8.30
CA SER A 26 -18.69 -13.72 8.17
C SER A 26 -18.05 -12.33 8.18
N ILE A 27 -16.97 -12.12 8.95
CA ILE A 27 -16.16 -10.91 8.93
C ILE A 27 -15.43 -10.81 7.58
N PHE A 28 -14.91 -11.94 7.08
CA PHE A 28 -14.33 -12.03 5.74
C PHE A 28 -15.39 -11.70 4.67
N THR A 29 -16.54 -12.37 4.60
CA THR A 29 -17.56 -12.07 3.57
C THR A 29 -18.21 -10.68 3.70
N SER A 30 -18.19 -10.07 4.89
CA SER A 30 -18.76 -8.73 5.11
C SER A 30 -17.83 -7.58 4.70
N LEU A 31 -16.52 -7.79 4.56
CA LEU A 31 -15.58 -6.75 4.07
C LEU A 31 -14.66 -7.23 2.95
N ALA A 32 -14.03 -8.39 3.13
CA ALA A 32 -13.20 -9.07 2.14
C ALA A 32 -14.09 -9.91 1.20
N ILE A 33 -14.65 -9.26 0.18
CA ILE A 33 -15.04 -10.02 -1.00
C ILE A 33 -13.72 -10.56 -1.56
N PRO A 34 -13.58 -11.87 -1.86
CA PRO A 34 -12.45 -12.32 -2.64
C PRO A 34 -12.39 -11.44 -3.88
N SER A 35 -11.31 -10.67 -4.08
CA SER A 35 -11.17 -9.81 -5.25
C SER A 35 -11.32 -10.68 -6.51
N ILE A 36 -12.52 -10.67 -7.09
CA ILE A 36 -12.90 -11.40 -8.29
C ILE A 36 -12.77 -10.33 -9.37
N LEU A 37 -11.55 -9.88 -9.67
CA LEU A 37 -11.15 -9.17 -10.91
C LEU A 37 -11.89 -9.68 -12.16
N THR A 38 -13.12 -9.21 -12.38
CA THR A 38 -14.04 -9.81 -13.36
C THR A 38 -13.54 -9.35 -14.70
N ALA A 39 -13.22 -10.31 -15.58
CA ALA A 39 -12.91 -9.98 -16.96
C ALA A 39 -14.05 -9.10 -17.48
N CYS A 40 -13.69 -7.88 -17.86
CA CYS A 40 -14.59 -6.84 -18.33
C CYS A 40 -15.51 -7.49 -19.39
N ALA A 41 -16.82 -7.64 -19.11
CA ALA A 41 -17.75 -8.15 -20.11
C ALA A 41 -17.76 -7.21 -21.31
N PRO A 42 -17.83 -7.71 -22.55
CA PRO A 42 -17.97 -6.85 -23.72
C PRO A 42 -19.24 -5.99 -23.56
N VAL A 43 -19.11 -4.70 -23.87
CA VAL A 43 -20.26 -3.79 -23.93
C VAL A 43 -21.22 -4.35 -24.99
N PRO A 44 -22.52 -4.52 -24.70
CA PRO A 44 -23.46 -4.99 -25.71
C PRO A 44 -23.48 -4.02 -26.88
N SER A 45 -23.29 -4.57 -28.09
CA SER A 45 -23.42 -3.84 -29.34
C SER A 45 -24.86 -3.34 -29.46
N ILE A 46 -25.03 -2.03 -29.59
CA ILE A 46 -26.31 -1.42 -29.96
C ILE A 46 -26.56 -1.81 -31.42
N ASN A 47 -27.45 -2.78 -31.64
CA ASN A 47 -27.93 -3.13 -32.97
C ASN A 47 -28.81 -1.99 -33.48
N SER A 48 -28.37 -1.29 -34.52
CA SER A 48 -29.26 -0.56 -35.42
C SER A 48 -29.46 -1.40 -36.67
N GLU A 49 -30.64 -2.00 -36.81
CA GLU A 49 -31.12 -2.56 -38.06
C GLU A 49 -31.36 -1.42 -39.07
N SER A 50 -30.69 -1.50 -40.21
CA SER A 50 -31.27 -1.19 -41.52
C SER A 50 -30.29 -1.66 -42.58
N GLY A 51 -30.61 -2.79 -43.22
CA GLY A 51 -29.80 -3.34 -44.30
C GLY A 51 -29.84 -2.46 -45.53
N HIS A 52 -28.73 -2.39 -46.27
CA HIS A 52 -28.68 -2.37 -47.72
C HIS A 52 -27.31 -2.91 -48.15
N SER A 53 -27.34 -3.93 -49.00
CA SER A 53 -26.20 -4.64 -49.57
C SER A 53 -25.55 -3.84 -50.68
N VAL A 54 -24.25 -3.57 -50.60
CA VAL A 54 -23.37 -3.44 -51.79
C VAL A 54 -21.98 -3.97 -51.45
N SER A 55 -21.48 -4.84 -52.31
CA SER A 55 -20.15 -5.44 -52.25
C SER A 55 -19.06 -4.42 -52.59
N SER A 56 -17.94 -4.40 -51.85
CA SER A 56 -16.62 -4.28 -52.49
C SER A 56 -15.50 -4.70 -51.55
N THR A 57 -14.51 -5.31 -52.19
CA THR A 57 -13.23 -5.88 -51.75
C THR A 57 -12.34 -4.97 -50.90
N GLY A 58 -11.57 -5.58 -49.97
CA GLY A 58 -10.20 -5.12 -49.70
C GLY A 58 -9.68 -5.24 -48.27
N LYS A 59 -8.71 -6.15 -48.10
CA LYS A 59 -7.62 -6.19 -47.10
C LYS A 59 -7.97 -6.46 -45.63
N THR A 60 -7.95 -7.75 -45.32
CA THR A 60 -7.64 -8.31 -44.00
C THR A 60 -6.13 -8.27 -43.77
N ILE A 61 -5.65 -7.61 -42.71
CA ILE A 61 -4.33 -7.86 -42.12
C ILE A 61 -4.56 -8.74 -40.89
N LEU A 62 -4.12 -10.00 -40.99
CA LEU A 62 -4.10 -10.97 -39.91
C LEU A 62 -2.84 -10.74 -39.06
N TYR A 63 -3.04 -10.56 -37.75
CA TYR A 63 -2.00 -10.82 -36.76
C TYR A 63 -1.87 -12.33 -36.58
N VAL A 64 -0.71 -12.90 -36.92
CA VAL A 64 -0.35 -14.29 -36.62
C VAL A 64 0.78 -14.27 -35.59
N GLY A 65 0.52 -14.89 -34.44
CA GLY A 65 1.54 -15.25 -33.47
C GLY A 65 2.28 -16.52 -33.91
N SER A 66 3.56 -16.60 -33.57
CA SER A 66 4.42 -17.79 -33.55
C SER A 66 5.63 -17.36 -32.71
N GLY A 67 6.02 -17.99 -31.60
CA GLY A 67 6.10 -19.43 -31.37
C GLY A 67 7.33 -19.95 -32.10
N ASN A 68 8.48 -20.06 -31.41
CA ASN A 68 9.52 -21.00 -31.83
C ASN A 68 10.38 -21.48 -30.66
N LYS A 69 10.48 -22.81 -30.60
CA LYS A 69 11.39 -23.62 -29.80
C LYS A 69 12.60 -23.98 -30.68
N LEU A 70 13.76 -24.11 -30.02
CA LEU A 70 14.86 -25.07 -30.23
C LEU A 70 15.50 -25.20 -31.63
N SER A 71 16.81 -24.97 -31.69
CA SER A 71 17.75 -26.01 -32.16
C SER A 71 19.17 -25.70 -31.70
N ASP A 72 19.81 -26.74 -31.16
CA ASP A 72 21.22 -26.84 -30.82
C ASP A 72 22.15 -26.62 -32.02
N ARG A 73 23.33 -26.07 -31.75
CA ARG A 73 24.59 -26.47 -32.41
C ARG A 73 25.78 -26.01 -31.59
N GLU A 74 26.48 -26.98 -31.01
CA GLU A 74 27.85 -26.88 -30.55
C GLU A 74 28.79 -26.75 -31.75
N GLU A 75 29.78 -25.87 -31.67
CA GLU A 75 31.11 -26.15 -32.22
C GLU A 75 32.19 -25.37 -31.47
N LYS A 76 33.22 -26.11 -31.05
CA LYS A 76 34.42 -25.65 -30.33
C LYS A 76 35.45 -25.06 -31.32
N MET A 77 36.19 -24.05 -30.87
CA MET A 77 37.68 -23.99 -30.80
C MET A 77 38.22 -22.58 -31.03
N GLY A 78 39.29 -22.23 -30.28
CA GLY A 78 40.33 -21.34 -30.79
C GLY A 78 40.65 -20.14 -29.91
N ALA A 79 41.81 -20.22 -29.24
CA ALA A 79 42.40 -19.20 -28.38
C ALA A 79 42.99 -18.00 -29.15
N GLY A 80 43.18 -16.87 -28.46
CA GLY A 80 44.01 -15.76 -28.94
C GLY A 80 43.79 -14.47 -28.16
N GLY A 81 44.74 -14.10 -27.29
CA GLY A 81 44.68 -12.94 -26.41
C GLY A 81 44.78 -11.58 -27.10
N GLY A 82 44.65 -10.52 -26.30
CA GLY A 82 44.86 -9.14 -26.74
C GLY A 82 44.21 -8.15 -25.79
N ASP A 83 44.99 -7.73 -24.80
CA ASP A 83 44.79 -6.58 -23.92
C ASP A 83 44.53 -5.28 -24.72
N THR A 84 43.67 -4.41 -24.19
CA THR A 84 43.78 -2.93 -24.17
C THR A 84 42.44 -2.33 -23.76
N GLY A 85 42.47 -1.57 -22.67
CA GLY A 85 41.29 -0.96 -22.07
C GLY A 85 40.70 0.20 -22.87
N LEU A 86 39.55 0.68 -22.41
CA LEU A 86 39.12 2.09 -22.46
C LEU A 86 37.76 2.22 -21.73
N VAL A 87 37.81 2.95 -20.62
CA VAL A 87 36.95 4.10 -20.28
C VAL A 87 35.42 3.95 -20.36
N SER A 88 34.81 4.13 -19.18
CA SER A 88 33.39 4.40 -18.95
C SER A 88 32.86 5.60 -19.74
N PRO A 89 31.61 5.58 -20.22
CA PRO A 89 30.90 6.80 -20.58
C PRO A 89 29.96 7.23 -19.45
N ASP A 90 30.19 8.46 -18.98
CA ASP A 90 29.31 9.25 -18.14
C ASP A 90 27.92 9.44 -18.79
N PHE A 91 26.87 9.17 -18.02
CA PHE A 91 25.49 9.46 -18.44
C PHE A 91 25.06 10.82 -17.87
N VAL A 92 25.08 11.84 -18.73
CA VAL A 92 24.59 13.20 -18.46
C VAL A 92 23.06 13.19 -18.48
N GLY A 93 22.45 13.52 -17.34
CA GLY A 93 21.00 13.75 -17.22
C GLY A 93 20.59 15.13 -17.79
N PRO A 94 19.36 15.27 -18.32
CA PRO A 94 18.89 16.54 -18.86
C PRO A 94 18.56 17.57 -17.77
N PRO A 95 18.78 18.88 -18.01
CA PRO A 95 18.56 19.93 -17.02
C PRO A 95 17.08 20.36 -16.92
N ALA A 96 16.72 20.85 -15.72
CA ALA A 96 15.42 21.43 -15.38
C ALA A 96 15.16 22.78 -16.08
N PRO A 97 13.90 23.16 -16.34
CA PRO A 97 13.59 24.46 -16.93
C PRO A 97 13.54 25.57 -15.88
N SER A 98 14.26 26.65 -16.18
CA SER A 98 14.32 27.91 -15.45
C SER A 98 13.09 28.79 -15.66
N SER A 99 12.79 29.56 -14.61
CA SER A 99 11.82 30.66 -14.53
C SER A 99 12.17 31.85 -15.43
N LEU A 100 11.16 32.49 -16.02
CA LEU A 100 11.29 33.81 -16.66
C LEU A 100 10.20 34.77 -16.18
N LEU A 101 10.63 36.01 -16.02
CA LEU A 101 9.95 37.16 -15.43
C LEU A 101 8.79 37.72 -16.27
N ALA A 102 7.94 38.47 -15.55
CA ALA A 102 6.83 39.28 -16.02
C ALA A 102 7.25 40.57 -16.76
N ALA A 103 6.35 41.07 -17.61
CA ALA A 103 6.26 42.48 -18.00
C ALA A 103 4.78 42.92 -18.13
N ASN A 104 4.49 44.13 -17.65
CA ASN A 104 3.19 44.80 -17.58
C ASN A 104 2.70 45.37 -18.93
N GLY A 105 1.39 45.51 -19.09
CA GLY A 105 0.75 46.36 -20.11
C GLY A 105 -0.78 46.43 -19.95
N ALA A 106 -1.34 47.64 -19.89
CA ALA A 106 -2.68 47.95 -19.40
C ALA A 106 -3.78 48.13 -20.49
N SER A 107 -5.04 48.05 -20.02
CA SER A 107 -6.26 48.77 -20.49
C SER A 107 -6.98 48.37 -21.80
N LYS A 108 -8.22 47.86 -21.68
CA LYS A 108 -9.51 48.56 -21.98
C LYS A 108 -10.71 47.58 -22.00
N LYS A 109 -11.83 47.99 -21.38
CA LYS A 109 -13.20 47.44 -21.55
C LYS A 109 -13.87 48.06 -22.79
N PRO A 110 -14.90 47.42 -23.39
CA PRO A 110 -16.30 47.78 -23.07
C PRO A 110 -17.26 46.55 -23.02
N ALA A 111 -18.56 46.82 -22.97
CA ALA A 111 -19.60 46.04 -22.28
C ALA A 111 -20.53 45.16 -23.14
N SER A 112 -21.16 44.18 -22.46
CA SER A 112 -22.56 43.70 -22.55
C SER A 112 -23.15 43.15 -23.86
N ARG A 113 -23.59 41.87 -23.85
CA ARG A 113 -25.02 41.47 -23.94
C ARG A 113 -25.23 39.96 -23.68
N HIS A 114 -26.49 39.60 -23.41
CA HIS A 114 -27.02 38.39 -22.77
C HIS A 114 -26.94 37.09 -23.59
N GLY A 115 -26.91 35.95 -22.90
CA GLY A 115 -27.19 34.62 -23.45
C GLY A 115 -27.19 33.53 -22.37
N HIS A 116 -28.24 32.72 -22.34
CA HIS A 116 -28.63 31.77 -21.29
C HIS A 116 -27.92 30.40 -21.42
N THR A 117 -27.98 29.59 -20.35
CA THR A 117 -27.67 28.13 -20.24
C THR A 117 -26.24 27.71 -19.89
N GLY A 118 -26.11 26.72 -18.98
CA GLY A 118 -24.93 25.85 -18.91
C GLY A 118 -24.27 25.64 -17.54
N ASN A 119 -24.59 24.50 -16.91
CA ASN A 119 -23.68 23.56 -16.23
C ASN A 119 -22.49 24.14 -15.42
N LYS A 120 -22.60 24.13 -14.08
CA LYS A 120 -21.48 24.46 -13.18
C LYS A 120 -20.49 23.30 -13.09
N ARG A 121 -19.48 23.34 -13.96
CA ARG A 121 -18.15 22.74 -13.72
C ARG A 121 -17.54 23.40 -12.48
N GLN A 122 -17.29 22.64 -11.43
CA GLN A 122 -16.46 23.11 -10.31
C GLN A 122 -14.99 22.95 -10.70
N HIS A 123 -14.41 24.04 -11.21
CA HIS A 123 -12.96 24.22 -11.27
C HIS A 123 -12.48 24.74 -9.91
N TYR A 124 -11.56 24.02 -9.28
CA TYR A 124 -10.80 24.50 -8.12
C TYR A 124 -9.80 25.56 -8.61
N ALA A 125 -10.07 26.83 -8.29
CA ALA A 125 -9.13 27.92 -8.45
C ALA A 125 -8.34 28.08 -7.14
N LEU A 126 -7.01 28.00 -7.23
CA LEU A 126 -6.08 28.36 -6.17
C LEU A 126 -6.14 29.87 -5.96
N GLU A 127 -6.72 30.30 -4.84
CA GLU A 127 -6.79 31.71 -4.49
C GLU A 127 -5.50 32.16 -3.79
N LYS A 128 -4.85 33.18 -4.37
CA LYS A 128 -3.68 33.88 -3.81
C LYS A 128 -4.07 34.61 -2.52
N VAL A 129 -3.51 34.19 -1.40
CA VAL A 129 -3.57 34.96 -0.14
C VAL A 129 -2.62 36.16 -0.25
N ARG A 130 -3.15 37.36 -0.02
CA ARG A 130 -2.40 38.60 0.10
C ARG A 130 -1.75 38.71 1.48
N ASP A 131 -0.55 39.26 1.48
CA ASP A 131 0.27 39.58 2.64
C ASP A 131 -0.43 40.54 3.62
N THR A 132 -0.44 40.15 4.90
CA THR A 132 -0.46 41.10 6.02
C THR A 132 0.63 40.70 6.99
N HIS A 133 1.69 41.50 7.04
CA HIS A 133 2.73 41.42 8.06
C HIS A 133 2.13 41.72 9.45
N SER A 134 2.28 40.78 10.37
CA SER A 134 2.46 41.10 11.78
C SER A 134 3.37 40.04 12.39
N ALA A 135 4.57 40.45 12.77
CA ALA A 135 5.48 39.65 13.55
C ALA A 135 4.90 39.46 14.95
N ASP A 136 4.72 38.21 15.39
CA ASP A 136 4.98 37.88 16.80
C ASP A 136 5.19 36.37 17.02
N SER A 137 6.22 36.10 17.83
CA SER A 137 6.59 34.90 18.59
C SER A 137 6.24 33.48 18.08
N GLY A 138 7.31 32.76 17.71
CA GLY A 138 7.31 31.32 17.47
C GLY A 138 6.89 30.51 18.69
N SER A 139 5.62 30.07 18.71
CA SER A 139 5.14 29.03 19.61
C SER A 139 5.47 27.65 19.02
N SER A 140 6.52 27.05 19.58
CA SER A 140 6.87 25.64 19.52
C SER A 140 5.63 24.74 19.52
N SER A 141 5.34 24.07 18.40
CA SER A 141 4.30 23.04 18.34
C SER A 141 4.79 21.81 19.11
N TYR A 142 4.43 21.76 20.40
CA TYR A 142 4.57 20.56 21.23
C TYR A 142 3.92 19.39 20.49
N VAL A 143 4.73 18.40 20.09
CA VAL A 143 4.24 17.11 19.61
C VAL A 143 3.55 16.45 20.79
N LYS A 144 2.22 16.63 20.90
CA LYS A 144 1.38 15.85 21.81
C LYS A 144 1.67 14.38 21.53
N VAL A 145 1.99 13.62 22.58
CA VAL A 145 1.98 12.16 22.52
C VAL A 145 0.63 11.75 21.96
N SER A 146 0.66 11.12 20.78
CA SER A 146 -0.54 10.70 20.07
C SER A 146 -1.37 9.80 20.98
N LYS A 147 -2.63 10.20 21.24
CA LYS A 147 -3.51 9.44 22.12
C LYS A 147 -3.87 8.09 21.48
N ASP A 148 -4.05 8.10 20.16
CA ASP A 148 -4.53 6.93 19.40
C ASP A 148 -3.41 6.23 18.61
N GLY A 149 -2.15 6.61 18.86
CA GLY A 149 -0.98 6.01 18.24
C GLY A 149 -0.87 6.29 16.74
N LEU A 150 -0.65 5.25 15.94
CA LEU A 150 -0.49 5.35 14.49
C LEU A 150 -1.75 5.88 13.80
N TRP A 151 -2.93 5.72 14.40
CA TRP A 151 -4.18 6.28 13.89
C TRP A 151 -4.16 7.81 13.84
N ASP A 152 -3.63 8.49 14.86
CA ASP A 152 -3.48 9.96 14.80
C ASP A 152 -2.50 10.38 13.72
N ARG A 153 -1.41 9.62 13.51
CA ARG A 153 -0.47 9.87 12.40
C ARG A 153 -1.21 9.80 11.06
N LEU A 154 -2.06 8.78 10.91
CA LEU A 154 -2.83 8.52 9.71
C LEU A 154 -3.84 9.65 9.42
N ARG A 155 -4.64 10.04 10.43
CA ARG A 155 -5.71 11.04 10.30
C ARG A 155 -5.25 12.43 9.85
N ARG A 156 -3.99 12.82 10.10
CA ARG A 156 -3.47 14.15 9.74
C ARG A 156 -3.43 14.42 8.24
N HIS A 157 -3.39 13.38 7.41
CA HIS A 157 -3.21 13.48 5.96
C HIS A 157 -4.23 12.65 5.17
N LEU A 158 -5.41 12.45 5.74
CA LEU A 158 -6.57 11.94 4.99
C LEU A 158 -7.09 13.04 4.05
N MET A 159 -7.25 12.71 2.77
CA MET A 159 -7.65 13.63 1.71
C MET A 159 -8.94 13.22 1.01
N LEU A 160 -9.41 11.98 1.17
CA LEU A 160 -10.59 11.45 0.45
C LEU A 160 -11.86 11.40 1.31
N THR A 161 -11.87 12.06 2.47
CA THR A 161 -13.02 12.04 3.40
C THR A 161 -14.20 12.89 2.93
N GLY A 162 -13.97 13.89 2.06
CA GLY A 162 -14.98 14.86 1.63
C GLY A 162 -15.93 14.40 0.51
N TYR A 163 -15.80 13.18 0.00
CA TYR A 163 -16.72 12.65 -1.02
C TYR A 163 -18.05 12.25 -0.38
N GLU A 164 -19.15 12.81 -0.88
CA GLU A 164 -20.51 12.45 -0.46
C GLU A 164 -21.22 11.65 -1.55
N HIS A 165 -21.69 10.46 -1.18
CA HIS A 165 -22.46 9.58 -2.04
C HIS A 165 -23.21 8.53 -1.21
N GLU A 166 -24.42 8.14 -1.63
CA GLU A 166 -25.26 7.18 -0.90
C GLU A 166 -24.58 5.82 -0.67
N SER A 167 -23.80 5.35 -1.63
CA SER A 167 -23.07 4.09 -1.51
C SER A 167 -21.96 4.16 -0.45
N ILE A 168 -21.34 5.32 -0.23
CA ILE A 168 -20.36 5.48 0.84
C ILE A 168 -21.08 5.45 2.19
N GLN A 169 -22.21 6.15 2.31
CA GLN A 169 -23.01 6.14 3.53
C GLN A 169 -23.50 4.72 3.87
N ALA A 170 -23.91 3.95 2.86
CA ALA A 170 -24.30 2.55 3.04
C ALA A 170 -23.16 1.69 3.60
N GLU A 171 -21.93 1.88 3.13
CA GLU A 171 -20.75 1.18 3.65
C GLU A 171 -20.39 1.65 5.08
N VAL A 172 -20.50 2.95 5.39
CA VAL A 172 -20.32 3.47 6.76
C VAL A 172 -21.31 2.79 7.73
N GLU A 173 -22.58 2.69 7.37
CA GLU A 173 -23.58 2.01 8.21
C GLU A 173 -23.30 0.50 8.36
N LYS A 174 -22.77 -0.17 7.33
CA LYS A 174 -22.34 -1.57 7.45
C LYS A 174 -21.20 -1.75 8.46
N ILE A 175 -20.20 -0.85 8.40
CA ILE A 175 -19.07 -0.85 9.33
C ILE A 175 -19.56 -0.64 10.78
N LYS A 176 -20.45 0.33 11.00
CA LYS A 176 -21.03 0.63 12.32
C LYS A 176 -21.79 -0.56 12.93
N ARG A 177 -22.52 -1.32 12.11
CA ARG A 177 -23.23 -2.54 12.56
C ARG A 177 -22.30 -3.72 12.84
N SER A 178 -21.03 -3.62 12.47
CA SER A 178 -20.04 -4.69 12.59
C SER A 178 -18.80 -4.25 13.39
N PRO A 179 -18.95 -3.80 14.65
CA PRO A 179 -17.86 -3.17 15.40
C PRO A 179 -16.65 -4.10 15.61
N GLY A 180 -16.87 -5.42 15.68
CA GLY A 180 -15.78 -6.40 15.81
C GLY A 180 -14.85 -6.45 14.59
N THR A 181 -15.33 -6.03 13.43
CA THR A 181 -14.57 -6.12 12.18
C THR A 181 -13.38 -5.18 12.15
N LEU A 182 -13.55 -3.91 12.57
CA LEU A 182 -12.42 -2.98 12.65
C LEU A 182 -11.45 -3.36 13.76
N GLY A 183 -11.93 -3.96 14.86
CA GLY A 183 -11.07 -4.55 15.87
C GLY A 183 -10.20 -5.69 15.33
N PHE A 184 -10.77 -6.56 14.49
CA PHE A 184 -10.06 -7.62 13.80
C PHE A 184 -9.02 -7.09 12.81
N ILE A 185 -9.42 -6.17 11.93
CA ILE A 185 -8.50 -5.54 10.96
C ILE A 185 -7.36 -4.83 11.69
N SER A 186 -7.67 -4.05 12.74
CA SER A 186 -6.64 -3.34 13.51
C SER A 186 -5.63 -4.30 14.13
N LYS A 187 -6.07 -5.46 14.61
CA LYS A 187 -5.19 -6.50 15.16
C LYS A 187 -4.28 -7.10 14.07
N GLN A 188 -4.82 -7.38 12.88
CA GLN A 188 -4.03 -7.92 11.76
C GLN A 188 -3.06 -6.88 11.19
N ALA A 189 -3.46 -5.62 11.19
CA ALA A 189 -2.67 -4.51 10.67
C ALA A 189 -1.52 -4.13 11.62
N GLU A 190 -1.64 -4.36 12.92
CA GLU A 190 -0.67 -3.93 13.94
C GLU A 190 0.81 -4.23 13.58
N PRO A 191 1.19 -5.42 13.08
CA PRO A 191 2.59 -5.71 12.72
C PRO A 191 3.10 -4.96 11.48
N PHE A 192 2.20 -4.54 10.59
CA PHE A 192 2.52 -4.13 9.22
C PHE A 192 2.13 -2.69 8.88
N LEU A 193 1.14 -2.11 9.58
CA LEU A 193 0.56 -0.81 9.27
C LEU A 193 1.59 0.31 9.32
N PHE A 194 2.57 0.21 10.22
CA PHE A 194 3.67 1.17 10.27
C PHE A 194 4.39 1.28 8.92
N TYR A 195 4.71 0.16 8.28
CA TYR A 195 5.42 0.15 7.00
C TYR A 195 4.59 0.72 5.86
N VAL A 196 3.27 0.51 5.89
CA VAL A 196 2.34 1.11 4.93
C VAL A 196 2.26 2.62 5.12
N VAL A 197 2.01 3.09 6.35
CA VAL A 197 1.90 4.51 6.67
C VAL A 197 3.21 5.25 6.39
N ASP A 198 4.35 4.68 6.78
CA ASP A 198 5.65 5.29 6.58
C ASP A 198 5.99 5.46 5.10
N GLU A 199 5.72 4.45 4.28
CA GLU A 199 5.98 4.50 2.85
C GLU A 199 5.02 5.45 2.12
N ILE A 200 3.76 5.57 2.56
CA ILE A 200 2.80 6.56 2.06
C ILE A 200 3.31 7.98 2.35
N GLU A 201 3.67 8.26 3.62
CA GLU A 201 4.18 9.58 4.03
C GLU A 201 5.46 9.95 3.29
N ARG A 202 6.40 9.02 3.16
CA ARG A 202 7.67 9.23 2.44
C ARG A 202 7.45 9.63 0.97
N ARG A 203 6.32 9.21 0.37
CA ARG A 203 5.95 9.54 -1.00
C ARG A 203 5.05 10.78 -1.11
N GLY A 204 4.60 11.35 0.00
CA GLY A 204 3.63 12.45 0.02
C GLY A 204 2.28 12.06 -0.58
N LEU A 205 1.90 10.78 -0.48
CA LEU A 205 0.62 10.28 -1.00
C LEU A 205 -0.51 10.45 0.04
N PRO A 206 -1.79 10.46 -0.38
CA PRO A 206 -2.91 10.50 0.55
C PRO A 206 -2.88 9.31 1.51
N MET A 207 -3.15 9.58 2.78
CA MET A 207 -3.12 8.54 3.79
C MET A 207 -4.28 7.55 3.68
N ASP A 208 -5.33 7.92 2.94
CA ASP A 208 -6.46 7.05 2.60
C ASP A 208 -6.01 5.76 1.90
N LEU A 209 -4.84 5.76 1.24
CA LEU A 209 -4.29 4.56 0.62
C LEU A 209 -3.95 3.44 1.62
N ALA A 210 -3.81 3.77 2.92
CA ALA A 210 -3.68 2.76 3.97
C ALA A 210 -4.95 1.92 4.17
N MET A 211 -6.10 2.36 3.63
CA MET A 211 -7.35 1.59 3.63
C MET A 211 -7.35 0.47 2.59
N VAL A 212 -6.54 0.59 1.53
CA VAL A 212 -6.52 -0.39 0.43
C VAL A 212 -6.19 -1.80 0.96
N PRO A 213 -5.12 -2.04 1.74
CA PRO A 213 -4.87 -3.36 2.31
C PRO A 213 -5.93 -3.85 3.31
N MET A 214 -6.69 -2.93 3.92
CA MET A 214 -7.83 -3.30 4.78
C MET A 214 -8.97 -3.90 3.95
N VAL A 215 -9.26 -3.30 2.80
CA VAL A 215 -10.30 -3.78 1.88
C VAL A 215 -9.86 -5.04 1.14
N GLU A 216 -8.61 -5.08 0.67
CA GLU A 216 -8.09 -6.18 -0.15
C GLU A 216 -7.94 -7.48 0.64
N SER A 217 -7.41 -7.43 1.87
CA SER A 217 -7.10 -8.67 2.61
C SER A 217 -7.40 -8.61 4.11
N ALA A 218 -7.97 -7.51 4.61
CA ALA A 218 -8.03 -7.23 6.04
C ALA A 218 -6.63 -7.30 6.71
N PHE A 219 -5.58 -6.87 5.99
CA PHE A 219 -4.18 -6.99 6.39
C PHE A 219 -3.68 -8.44 6.60
N GLN A 220 -4.38 -9.47 6.13
CA GLN A 220 -3.89 -10.85 6.19
C GLN A 220 -2.70 -11.03 5.24
N PRO A 221 -1.49 -11.33 5.74
CA PRO A 221 -0.28 -11.33 4.91
C PRO A 221 -0.18 -12.57 4.02
N THR A 222 -0.88 -13.66 4.35
CA THR A 222 -0.94 -14.92 3.58
C THR A 222 -2.17 -15.01 2.67
N ALA A 223 -2.93 -13.93 2.48
CA ALA A 223 -4.18 -13.97 1.73
C ALA A 223 -3.97 -14.33 0.26
N VAL A 224 -4.83 -15.20 -0.27
CA VAL A 224 -4.88 -15.59 -1.67
C VAL A 224 -6.33 -15.58 -2.16
N SER A 225 -6.61 -14.86 -3.24
CA SER A 225 -7.93 -14.86 -3.87
C SER A 225 -8.11 -16.05 -4.82
N PRO A 226 -9.35 -16.40 -5.18
CA PRO A 226 -9.63 -17.37 -6.24
C PRO A 226 -8.97 -17.04 -7.59
N LYS A 227 -8.65 -15.77 -7.83
CA LYS A 227 -7.97 -15.27 -9.04
C LYS A 227 -6.46 -15.15 -8.86
N GLN A 228 -5.91 -15.83 -7.86
CA GLN A 228 -4.47 -15.86 -7.56
C GLN A 228 -3.92 -14.49 -7.17
N ALA A 229 -4.75 -13.56 -6.71
CA ALA A 229 -4.29 -12.31 -6.11
C ALA A 229 -3.71 -12.61 -4.72
N ALA A 230 -2.55 -12.08 -4.37
CA ALA A 230 -1.79 -12.52 -3.19
C ALA A 230 -1.28 -11.39 -2.30
N GLY A 231 -1.14 -11.69 -1.00
CA GLY A 231 -0.58 -10.80 0.02
C GLY A 231 -1.53 -9.68 0.45
N ILE A 232 -1.03 -8.75 1.27
CA ILE A 232 -1.87 -7.68 1.84
C ILE A 232 -2.42 -6.71 0.77
N TRP A 233 -1.73 -6.60 -0.37
CA TRP A 233 -2.11 -5.73 -1.48
C TRP A 233 -2.86 -6.46 -2.60
N GLN A 234 -3.06 -7.78 -2.47
CA GLN A 234 -3.75 -8.63 -3.45
C GLN A 234 -3.25 -8.43 -4.88
N PHE A 235 -1.94 -8.55 -5.09
CA PHE A 235 -1.36 -8.51 -6.43
C PHE A 235 -1.64 -9.80 -7.20
N ILE A 236 -2.14 -9.69 -8.44
CA ILE A 236 -2.08 -10.80 -9.42
C ILE A 236 -0.67 -10.92 -10.02
N PRO A 237 -0.24 -12.11 -10.48
CA PRO A 237 1.15 -12.34 -10.91
C PRO A 237 1.67 -11.36 -11.97
N GLY A 238 0.92 -11.12 -13.04
CA GLY A 238 1.35 -10.21 -14.12
C GLY A 238 1.48 -8.76 -13.66
N THR A 239 0.55 -8.28 -12.84
CA THR A 239 0.64 -6.92 -12.27
C THR A 239 1.80 -6.82 -11.29
N ALA A 240 2.06 -7.87 -10.51
CA ALA A 240 3.19 -7.92 -9.58
C ALA A 240 4.53 -7.75 -10.31
N THR A 241 4.77 -8.56 -11.35
CA THR A 241 6.02 -8.50 -12.14
C THR A 241 6.17 -7.17 -12.85
N ASN A 242 5.09 -6.65 -13.44
CA ASN A 242 5.12 -5.35 -14.13
C ASN A 242 5.43 -4.18 -13.18
N ASN A 243 5.15 -4.35 -11.87
CA ASN A 243 5.44 -3.36 -10.84
C ASN A 243 6.73 -3.67 -10.05
N GLY A 244 7.56 -4.59 -10.55
CA GLY A 244 8.91 -4.85 -10.04
C GLY A 244 8.98 -5.84 -8.89
N LEU A 245 7.91 -6.60 -8.62
CA LEU A 245 7.97 -7.71 -7.66
C LEU A 245 8.65 -8.92 -8.30
N ARG A 246 9.57 -9.53 -7.56
CA ARG A 246 10.25 -10.77 -7.96
C ARG A 246 9.36 -11.96 -7.60
N LEU A 247 9.10 -12.80 -8.59
CA LEU A 247 8.43 -14.09 -8.43
C LEU A 247 9.42 -15.14 -8.95
N VAL A 248 10.13 -15.78 -8.04
CA VAL A 248 11.15 -16.79 -8.34
C VAL A 248 10.89 -18.02 -7.48
N ASP A 249 11.51 -19.15 -7.80
CA ASP A 249 11.31 -20.32 -6.94
C ASP A 249 11.81 -20.04 -5.52
N GLY A 250 11.02 -20.48 -4.55
CA GLY A 250 11.24 -20.20 -3.13
C GLY A 250 10.86 -18.78 -2.66
N TYR A 251 10.61 -17.81 -3.54
CA TYR A 251 10.26 -16.44 -3.16
C TYR A 251 9.16 -15.81 -4.02
N ASP A 252 8.07 -15.41 -3.37
CA ASP A 252 6.98 -14.67 -4.00
C ASP A 252 6.81 -13.28 -3.35
N GLY A 253 7.34 -12.27 -4.04
CA GLY A 253 7.38 -10.89 -3.56
C GLY A 253 6.01 -10.23 -3.36
N ARG A 254 4.90 -10.87 -3.76
CA ARG A 254 3.55 -10.40 -3.46
C ARG A 254 3.22 -10.49 -1.97
N TYR A 255 3.85 -11.41 -1.26
CA TYR A 255 3.71 -11.59 0.18
C TYR A 255 4.79 -10.85 1.00
N ASP A 256 5.81 -10.26 0.36
CA ASP A 256 6.80 -9.42 1.06
C ASP A 256 6.15 -8.07 1.34
N ILE A 257 5.90 -7.80 2.62
CA ILE A 257 5.17 -6.60 3.08
C ILE A 257 5.84 -5.32 2.59
N TYR A 258 7.17 -5.23 2.65
CA TYR A 258 7.89 -4.03 2.27
C TYR A 258 7.94 -3.88 0.75
N ALA A 259 8.29 -4.95 0.02
CA ALA A 259 8.36 -4.91 -1.44
C ALA A 259 6.98 -4.68 -2.08
N ALA A 260 5.95 -5.40 -1.63
CA ALA A 260 4.58 -5.26 -2.12
C ALA A 260 4.02 -3.87 -1.83
N THR A 261 4.28 -3.28 -0.65
CA THR A 261 3.87 -1.90 -0.34
C THR A 261 4.52 -0.89 -1.29
N LYS A 262 5.83 -1.03 -1.54
CA LYS A 262 6.53 -0.15 -2.49
C LYS A 262 5.97 -0.27 -3.91
N ALA A 263 5.66 -1.49 -4.35
CA ALA A 263 5.10 -1.77 -5.67
C ALA A 263 3.65 -1.25 -5.79
N ALA A 264 2.81 -1.48 -4.78
CA ALA A 264 1.41 -1.03 -4.78
C ALA A 264 1.30 0.48 -4.82
N LEU A 265 2.07 1.18 -3.99
CA LEU A 265 2.05 2.65 -3.98
C LEU A 265 2.66 3.25 -5.24
N LYS A 266 3.65 2.58 -5.86
CA LYS A 266 4.13 2.95 -7.20
C LYS A 266 3.00 2.79 -8.23
N TYR A 267 2.29 1.67 -8.20
CA TYR A 267 1.20 1.41 -9.14
C TYR A 267 0.03 2.38 -8.97
N LEU A 268 -0.42 2.62 -7.74
CA LEU A 268 -1.46 3.60 -7.42
C LEU A 268 -1.08 5.02 -7.86
N SER A 269 0.19 5.41 -7.70
CA SER A 269 0.68 6.70 -8.20
C SER A 269 0.63 6.77 -9.73
N HIS A 270 1.02 5.69 -10.41
CA HIS A 270 0.92 5.59 -11.87
C HIS A 270 -0.54 5.72 -12.34
N LEU A 271 -1.46 4.98 -11.71
CA LEU A 271 -2.88 5.05 -12.03
C LEU A 271 -3.46 6.44 -11.79
N GLN A 272 -3.09 7.09 -10.70
CA GLN A 272 -3.53 8.47 -10.43
C GLN A 272 -3.04 9.45 -11.50
N GLY A 273 -1.78 9.33 -11.94
CA GLY A 273 -1.27 10.10 -13.07
C GLY A 273 -2.01 9.81 -14.38
N LEU A 274 -2.29 8.53 -14.65
CA LEU A 274 -3.02 8.09 -15.84
C LEU A 274 -4.44 8.68 -15.92
N PHE A 275 -5.11 8.85 -14.79
CA PHE A 275 -6.45 9.42 -14.69
C PHE A 275 -6.46 10.90 -14.27
N GLY A 276 -5.42 11.65 -14.65
CA GLY A 276 -5.43 13.11 -14.54
C GLY A 276 -5.52 13.64 -13.10
N GLY A 277 -5.11 12.83 -12.13
CA GLY A 277 -5.12 13.18 -10.72
C GLY A 277 -6.30 12.61 -9.92
N ASP A 278 -7.26 11.94 -10.57
CA ASP A 278 -8.47 11.42 -9.94
C ASP A 278 -8.22 10.12 -9.16
N TRP A 279 -8.27 10.21 -7.83
CA TRP A 279 -8.08 9.07 -6.93
C TRP A 279 -9.20 8.04 -6.97
N LEU A 280 -10.44 8.43 -7.27
CA LEU A 280 -11.56 7.47 -7.37
C LEU A 280 -11.36 6.60 -8.61
N MET A 281 -10.91 7.20 -9.71
CA MET A 281 -10.54 6.46 -10.92
C MET A 281 -9.32 5.57 -10.70
N ALA A 282 -8.30 6.06 -9.98
CA ALA A 282 -7.13 5.27 -9.66
C ALA A 282 -7.48 4.03 -8.83
N LEU A 283 -8.33 4.18 -7.80
CA LEU A 283 -8.82 3.06 -6.98
C LEU A 283 -9.70 2.10 -7.78
N ALA A 284 -10.57 2.63 -8.66
CA ALA A 284 -11.37 1.79 -9.56
C ALA A 284 -10.48 0.97 -10.49
N ALA A 285 -9.43 1.58 -11.05
CA ALA A 285 -8.49 0.93 -11.95
C ALA A 285 -7.57 -0.07 -11.22
N TYR A 286 -7.24 0.18 -9.95
CA TYR A 286 -6.52 -0.79 -9.13
C TYR A 286 -7.31 -2.10 -9.00
N ASN A 287 -8.63 -2.00 -8.78
CA ASN A 287 -9.50 -3.17 -8.63
C ASN A 287 -9.91 -3.83 -9.96
N ALA A 288 -10.24 -3.05 -11.00
CA ALA A 288 -10.77 -3.57 -12.28
C ALA A 288 -9.74 -3.66 -13.42
N GLY A 289 -8.56 -3.10 -13.22
CA GLY A 289 -7.55 -2.88 -14.25
C GLY A 289 -7.77 -1.58 -15.03
N GLU A 290 -6.66 -0.90 -15.37
CA GLU A 290 -6.65 0.38 -16.09
C GLU A 290 -7.43 0.35 -17.41
N GLY A 291 -7.28 -0.71 -18.20
CA GLY A 291 -7.96 -0.83 -19.49
C GLY A 291 -9.47 -0.97 -19.36
N CYS A 292 -9.99 -1.52 -18.26
CA CYS A 292 -11.44 -1.61 -18.04
C CYS A 292 -12.02 -0.22 -17.75
N VAL A 293 -11.35 0.58 -16.93
CA VAL A 293 -11.74 1.98 -16.65
C VAL A 293 -11.60 2.85 -17.89
N GLN A 294 -10.50 2.76 -18.63
CA GLN A 294 -10.31 3.51 -19.88
C GLN A 294 -11.38 3.21 -20.93
N ARG A 295 -11.74 1.93 -21.11
CA ARG A 295 -12.83 1.55 -22.02
C ARG A 295 -14.18 2.13 -21.59
N ALA A 296 -14.47 2.12 -20.29
CA ALA A 296 -15.69 2.71 -19.75
C ALA A 296 -15.73 4.23 -20.00
N ILE A 297 -14.61 4.94 -19.79
CA ILE A 297 -14.48 6.37 -20.09
C ILE A 297 -14.75 6.63 -21.58
N LEU A 298 -14.08 5.90 -22.48
CA LEU A 298 -14.25 6.07 -23.91
C LEU A 298 -15.68 5.79 -24.37
N ALA A 299 -16.34 4.78 -23.79
CA ALA A 299 -17.74 4.47 -24.07
C ALA A 299 -18.67 5.64 -23.67
N ASN A 300 -18.51 6.16 -22.44
CA ASN A 300 -19.30 7.29 -21.97
C ASN A 300 -19.05 8.57 -22.79
N GLN A 301 -17.80 8.85 -23.17
CA GLN A 301 -17.45 9.99 -24.02
C GLN A 301 -18.15 9.92 -25.38
N LYS A 302 -18.15 8.74 -26.03
CA LYS A 302 -18.85 8.52 -27.30
C LYS A 302 -20.36 8.71 -27.18
N ALA A 303 -20.93 8.37 -26.01
CA ALA A 303 -22.34 8.54 -25.72
C ALA A 303 -22.71 9.95 -25.19
N GLY A 304 -21.74 10.85 -25.02
CA GLY A 304 -21.98 12.19 -24.46
C GLY A 304 -22.35 12.18 -22.97
N LEU A 305 -22.00 11.12 -22.23
CA LEU A 305 -22.29 10.95 -20.81
C LEU A 305 -21.16 11.48 -19.93
N GLY A 306 -21.46 11.65 -18.63
CA GLY A 306 -20.45 11.97 -17.61
C GLY A 306 -19.35 10.91 -17.54
N ILE A 307 -18.16 11.33 -17.14
CA ILE A 307 -16.97 10.47 -17.06
C ILE A 307 -16.42 10.40 -15.63
N SER A 308 -17.18 10.84 -14.62
CA SER A 308 -16.78 10.64 -13.23
C SER A 308 -16.95 9.18 -12.84
N PHE A 309 -16.31 8.74 -11.75
CA PHE A 309 -16.42 7.36 -11.27
C PHE A 309 -17.89 6.91 -11.12
N TRP A 310 -18.75 7.83 -10.68
CA TRP A 310 -20.18 7.60 -10.44
C TRP A 310 -20.99 7.45 -11.73
N ASP A 311 -20.51 7.99 -12.86
CA ASP A 311 -21.17 7.93 -14.16
C ASP A 311 -20.77 6.69 -14.98
N LEU A 312 -19.61 6.09 -14.68
CA LEU A 312 -19.05 5.00 -15.47
C LEU A 312 -19.78 3.68 -15.24
N SER A 313 -20.06 2.97 -16.34
CA SER A 313 -20.52 1.58 -16.27
C SER A 313 -19.35 0.63 -15.97
N LEU A 314 -18.98 0.54 -14.70
CA LEU A 314 -17.94 -0.35 -14.18
C LEU A 314 -18.52 -1.67 -13.64
N PRO A 315 -17.69 -2.72 -13.46
CA PRO A 315 -18.10 -3.95 -12.78
C PRO A 315 -18.72 -3.67 -11.41
N ALA A 316 -19.72 -4.47 -11.01
CA ALA A 316 -20.41 -4.29 -9.73
C ALA A 316 -19.45 -4.33 -8.53
N GLU A 317 -18.45 -5.20 -8.57
CA GLU A 317 -17.39 -5.28 -7.56
C GLU A 317 -16.64 -3.94 -7.44
N THR A 318 -16.21 -3.37 -8.56
CA THR A 318 -15.49 -2.09 -8.60
C THR A 318 -16.35 -0.92 -8.13
N LYS A 319 -17.64 -0.90 -8.50
CA LYS A 319 -18.60 0.11 -8.03
C LYS A 319 -18.82 0.03 -6.52
N ALA A 320 -18.67 -1.14 -5.92
CA ALA A 320 -18.71 -1.32 -4.46
C ALA A 320 -17.35 -1.10 -3.79
N TYR A 321 -16.24 -1.32 -4.50
CA TYR A 321 -14.88 -1.23 -3.97
C TYR A 321 -14.51 0.19 -3.53
N VAL A 322 -14.64 1.18 -4.41
CA VAL A 322 -14.24 2.56 -4.09
C VAL A 322 -15.04 3.12 -2.89
N PRO A 323 -16.37 2.95 -2.80
CA PRO A 323 -17.13 3.33 -1.61
C PRO A 323 -16.64 2.69 -0.30
N LYS A 324 -16.17 1.43 -0.32
CA LYS A 324 -15.62 0.77 0.89
C LYS A 324 -14.34 1.47 1.38
N VAL A 325 -13.45 1.81 0.45
CA VAL A 325 -12.20 2.54 0.77
C VAL A 325 -12.53 3.91 1.38
N LEU A 326 -13.46 4.65 0.76
CA LEU A 326 -13.90 5.97 1.24
C LEU A 326 -14.61 5.88 2.60
N ALA A 327 -15.44 4.86 2.81
CA ALA A 327 -16.13 4.64 4.08
C ALA A 327 -15.18 4.33 5.22
N LEU A 328 -14.17 3.47 5.00
CA LEU A 328 -13.11 3.20 5.99
C LEU A 328 -12.33 4.47 6.32
N SER A 329 -11.95 5.26 5.31
CA SER A 329 -11.28 6.54 5.52
C SER A 329 -12.11 7.47 6.42
N ARG A 330 -13.41 7.62 6.15
CA ARG A 330 -14.32 8.44 6.95
C ARG A 330 -14.47 7.94 8.39
N VAL A 331 -14.66 6.63 8.56
CA VAL A 331 -14.78 6.03 9.89
C VAL A 331 -13.49 6.18 10.70
N ILE A 332 -12.32 6.05 10.06
CA ILE A 332 -11.03 6.21 10.73
C ILE A 332 -10.71 7.69 11.00
N ALA A 333 -11.21 8.62 10.18
CA ALA A 333 -11.08 10.06 10.41
C ALA A 333 -11.72 10.48 11.73
N ASP A 334 -12.92 9.97 12.03
CA ASP A 334 -13.63 10.25 13.27
C ASP A 334 -14.36 9.01 13.82
N PRO A 335 -13.63 8.06 14.44
CA PRO A 335 -14.26 6.83 14.91
C PRO A 335 -15.28 7.07 16.02
N GLY A 336 -15.10 8.13 16.83
CA GLY A 336 -16.02 8.52 17.89
C GLY A 336 -17.39 8.90 17.35
N MET A 337 -17.44 9.75 16.32
CA MET A 337 -18.69 10.14 15.65
C MET A 337 -19.43 8.95 15.01
N HIS A 338 -18.70 7.88 14.70
CA HIS A 338 -19.26 6.66 14.12
C HIS A 338 -19.51 5.56 15.17
N GLY A 339 -19.28 5.81 16.46
CA GLY A 339 -19.47 4.80 17.52
C GLY A 339 -18.50 3.61 17.40
N VAL A 340 -17.33 3.84 16.81
CA VAL A 340 -16.28 2.86 16.56
C VAL A 340 -15.14 3.05 17.55
N VAL A 341 -14.59 1.96 18.06
CA VAL A 341 -13.38 1.97 18.88
C VAL A 341 -12.27 1.26 18.11
N LEU A 342 -11.18 1.99 17.84
CA LEU A 342 -10.00 1.43 17.21
C LEU A 342 -9.03 0.92 18.27
N ARG A 343 -8.45 -0.27 18.04
CA ARG A 343 -7.32 -0.75 18.85
C ARG A 343 -6.15 0.20 18.62
N LYS A 344 -5.55 0.71 19.70
CA LYS A 344 -4.34 1.52 19.61
C LYS A 344 -3.21 0.73 18.95
N ILE A 345 -2.53 1.33 17.98
CA ILE A 345 -1.34 0.76 17.32
C ILE A 345 -0.16 1.70 17.60
N SER A 346 1.01 1.16 17.95
CA SER A 346 2.19 1.96 18.25
C SER A 346 2.60 2.85 17.06
N THR A 347 3.10 4.05 17.34
CA THR A 347 3.72 4.90 16.31
C THR A 347 5.11 4.41 15.90
N LEU A 348 5.66 3.44 16.62
CA LEU A 348 6.86 2.71 16.25
C LEU A 348 6.46 1.40 15.57
N PRO A 349 7.28 0.89 14.64
CA PRO A 349 7.00 -0.41 14.05
C PRO A 349 7.00 -1.48 15.12
N TYR A 350 6.21 -2.52 14.93
CA TYR A 350 6.23 -3.72 15.78
C TYR A 350 7.38 -4.67 15.38
N LEU A 351 7.66 -4.78 14.08
CA LEU A 351 8.74 -5.59 13.52
C LEU A 351 9.87 -4.68 13.03
N ALA A 352 11.12 -5.08 13.21
CA ALA A 352 12.29 -4.45 12.63
C ALA A 352 12.54 -4.97 11.21
N ARG A 353 12.91 -4.06 10.30
CA ARG A 353 13.33 -4.43 8.95
C ARG A 353 14.82 -4.74 8.94
N VAL A 354 15.18 -5.93 8.49
CA VAL A 354 16.55 -6.30 8.14
C VAL A 354 16.65 -6.37 6.63
N GLU A 355 17.59 -5.64 6.06
CA GLU A 355 17.95 -5.73 4.65
C GLU A 355 19.14 -6.67 4.51
N VAL A 356 19.03 -7.70 3.66
CA VAL A 356 20.13 -8.63 3.40
C VAL A 356 20.64 -8.42 1.98
N GLN A 357 21.95 -8.23 1.85
CA GLN A 357 22.67 -7.93 0.61
C GLN A 357 23.79 -8.94 0.37
N GLY A 358 24.17 -9.15 -0.90
CA GLY A 358 25.41 -9.83 -1.31
C GLY A 358 25.49 -11.35 -1.12
N THR A 359 24.77 -11.93 -0.16
CA THR A 359 24.90 -13.35 0.20
C THR A 359 23.59 -14.10 0.07
N SER A 360 23.67 -15.35 -0.42
CA SER A 360 22.56 -16.29 -0.42
C SER A 360 22.45 -16.99 0.94
N VAL A 361 21.24 -17.10 1.47
CA VAL A 361 21.04 -17.50 2.87
C VAL A 361 20.17 -18.76 2.96
N PRO A 362 20.65 -19.88 3.54
CA PRO A 362 19.80 -21.01 3.88
C PRO A 362 18.87 -20.58 5.03
N LEU A 363 17.66 -20.16 4.68
CA LEU A 363 16.85 -19.33 5.57
C LEU A 363 16.33 -20.12 6.78
N SER A 364 15.86 -21.36 6.56
CA SER A 364 15.41 -22.26 7.65
C SER A 364 16.50 -22.46 8.70
N GLU A 365 17.72 -22.81 8.27
CA GLU A 365 18.86 -23.09 9.16
C GLU A 365 19.30 -21.83 9.91
N THR A 366 19.37 -20.71 9.21
CA THR A 366 19.73 -19.40 9.80
C THR A 366 18.73 -18.99 10.88
N LEU A 367 17.43 -19.15 10.62
CA LEU A 367 16.36 -18.83 11.59
C LEU A 367 16.38 -19.78 12.79
N ALA A 368 16.61 -21.08 12.56
CA ALA A 368 16.73 -22.07 13.62
C ALA A 368 17.91 -21.75 14.56
N GLY A 369 19.06 -21.33 14.02
CA GLY A 369 20.21 -20.87 14.80
C GLY A 369 19.92 -19.65 15.68
N LEU A 370 18.92 -18.83 15.32
CA LEU A 370 18.44 -17.68 16.10
C LEU A 370 17.28 -18.04 17.05
N GLY A 371 16.87 -19.31 17.10
CA GLY A 371 15.73 -19.78 17.88
C GLY A 371 14.40 -19.17 17.40
N ILE A 372 14.24 -18.97 16.09
CA ILE A 372 12.99 -18.53 15.45
C ILE A 372 12.38 -19.74 14.77
N SER A 373 11.16 -20.10 15.15
CA SER A 373 10.44 -21.18 14.47
C SER A 373 10.03 -20.75 13.06
N TRP A 374 9.94 -21.72 12.14
CA TRP A 374 9.44 -21.44 10.79
C TRP A 374 8.02 -20.85 10.81
N GLU A 375 7.16 -21.32 11.70
CA GLU A 375 5.78 -20.82 11.85
C GLU A 375 5.74 -19.34 12.27
N GLU A 376 6.53 -18.98 13.29
CA GLU A 376 6.68 -17.60 13.74
C GLU A 376 7.20 -16.70 12.60
N PHE A 377 8.23 -17.15 11.89
CA PHE A 377 8.80 -16.43 10.76
C PHE A 377 7.80 -16.24 9.62
N TYR A 378 7.13 -17.31 9.20
CA TYR A 378 6.20 -17.31 8.07
C TYR A 378 4.97 -16.43 8.34
N SER A 379 4.55 -16.29 9.60
CA SER A 379 3.45 -15.40 9.98
C SER A 379 3.69 -13.93 9.63
N THR A 380 4.96 -13.51 9.53
CA THR A 380 5.37 -12.13 9.25
C THR A 380 6.14 -11.98 7.94
N ASN A 381 6.69 -13.06 7.40
CA ASN A 381 7.45 -13.10 6.15
C ASN A 381 6.96 -14.21 5.19
N PRO A 382 5.67 -14.19 4.77
CA PRO A 382 5.11 -15.27 3.97
C PRO A 382 5.62 -15.33 2.52
N ALA A 383 6.52 -14.43 2.13
CA ALA A 383 7.16 -14.44 0.81
C ALA A 383 8.06 -15.65 0.57
N PHE A 384 8.55 -16.28 1.64
CA PHE A 384 9.56 -17.33 1.54
C PHE A 384 8.93 -18.71 1.75
N LYS A 385 9.30 -19.68 0.91
CA LYS A 385 9.00 -21.10 1.14
C LYS A 385 10.01 -21.69 2.14
N PRO A 386 9.66 -22.78 2.85
CA PRO A 386 10.62 -23.52 3.66
C PRO A 386 11.77 -24.04 2.79
N ASP A 387 12.94 -24.17 3.42
CA ASP A 387 14.13 -24.86 2.91
C ASP A 387 14.75 -24.24 1.66
N ILE A 388 14.46 -22.95 1.46
CA ILE A 388 15.07 -22.17 0.40
C ILE A 388 16.47 -21.69 0.77
N VAL A 389 17.28 -21.53 -0.27
CA VAL A 389 18.44 -20.65 -0.22
C VAL A 389 18.02 -19.30 -0.80
N ALA A 390 17.69 -18.36 0.08
CA ALA A 390 17.17 -17.05 -0.30
C ALA A 390 18.27 -16.20 -0.95
N ALA A 391 18.06 -15.80 -2.21
CA ALA A 391 19.02 -14.98 -2.96
C ALA A 391 18.82 -13.48 -2.70
N ALA A 392 19.84 -12.82 -2.15
CA ALA A 392 19.88 -11.37 -1.97
C ALA A 392 19.70 -10.59 -3.30
N PRO A 393 19.20 -9.34 -3.27
CA PRO A 393 18.69 -8.65 -2.08
C PRO A 393 17.30 -9.11 -1.67
N PHE A 394 17.04 -9.17 -0.36
CA PHE A 394 15.70 -9.36 0.21
C PHE A 394 15.56 -8.64 1.55
N ASN A 395 14.32 -8.50 2.03
CA ASN A 395 14.00 -7.90 3.32
C ASN A 395 13.35 -8.94 4.23
N LEU A 396 13.66 -8.85 5.52
CA LEU A 396 12.97 -9.60 6.57
C LEU A 396 12.36 -8.62 7.57
N LEU A 397 11.18 -8.96 8.08
CA LEU A 397 10.52 -8.28 9.20
C LEU A 397 10.57 -9.20 10.42
N LEU A 398 11.37 -8.86 11.42
CA LEU A 398 11.60 -9.70 12.60
C LEU A 398 11.38 -8.91 13.89
N PRO A 399 11.05 -9.54 15.03
CA PRO A 399 11.14 -8.88 16.33
C PRO A 399 12.52 -8.24 16.52
N LEU A 400 12.59 -7.07 17.17
CA LEU A 400 13.82 -6.26 17.21
C LEU A 400 15.06 -7.05 17.66
N GLU A 401 14.95 -7.80 18.75
CA GLU A 401 16.07 -8.56 19.31
C GLU A 401 16.59 -9.60 18.29
N LYS A 402 15.67 -10.30 17.61
CA LYS A 402 15.99 -11.25 16.54
C LYS A 402 16.62 -10.56 15.34
N ALA A 403 16.13 -9.38 14.97
CA ALA A 403 16.65 -8.57 13.89
C ALA A 403 18.08 -8.08 14.16
N GLN A 404 18.37 -7.66 15.40
CA GLN A 404 19.70 -7.28 15.87
C GLN A 404 20.66 -8.46 15.83
N MET A 405 20.25 -9.62 16.35
CA MET A 405 21.08 -10.84 16.29
C MET A 405 21.36 -11.27 14.85
N LEU A 406 20.36 -11.22 13.96
CA LEU A 406 20.59 -11.53 12.55
C LEU A 406 21.59 -10.56 11.92
N ALA A 407 21.40 -9.25 12.11
CA ALA A 407 22.31 -8.24 11.56
C ALA A 407 23.74 -8.34 12.11
N ALA A 408 23.92 -8.81 13.34
CA ALA A 408 25.24 -9.00 13.94
C ALA A 408 25.97 -10.26 13.44
N ASN A 409 25.21 -11.31 13.08
CA ASN A 409 25.79 -12.64 12.78
C ASN A 409 25.76 -13.03 11.30
N LEU A 410 24.95 -12.35 10.47
CA LEU A 410 24.84 -12.65 9.04
C LEU A 410 25.56 -11.56 8.21
N PRO A 411 26.66 -11.90 7.51
CA PRO A 411 27.31 -10.98 6.60
C PRO A 411 26.34 -10.40 5.57
N GLY A 412 26.42 -9.09 5.34
CA GLY A 412 25.52 -8.38 4.43
C GLY A 412 24.11 -8.11 4.97
N ALA A 413 23.78 -8.58 6.18
CA ALA A 413 22.54 -8.20 6.86
C ALA A 413 22.72 -6.87 7.59
N ARG A 414 21.78 -5.94 7.37
CA ARG A 414 21.79 -4.62 7.96
C ARG A 414 20.44 -4.32 8.57
N LEU A 415 20.44 -4.05 9.87
CA LEU A 415 19.26 -3.57 10.56
C LEU A 415 18.93 -2.16 10.08
N ILE A 416 17.71 -1.97 9.60
CA ILE A 416 17.21 -0.67 9.17
C ILE A 416 16.50 -0.02 10.34
N ALA A 417 17.04 1.11 10.79
CA ALA A 417 16.41 1.96 11.78
C ALA A 417 14.99 2.36 11.35
N ALA A 418 14.04 2.23 12.28
CA ALA A 418 12.67 2.67 12.03
C ALA A 418 12.56 4.18 11.90
N ARG A 419 13.35 4.91 12.69
CA ARG A 419 13.36 6.37 12.66
C ARG A 419 14.68 6.93 13.19
N LYS A 420 15.13 8.02 12.57
CA LYS A 420 16.12 8.92 13.15
C LYS A 420 15.41 10.08 13.85
N TYR A 421 15.84 10.42 15.05
CA TYR A 421 15.33 11.54 15.84
C TYR A 421 16.44 12.54 16.09
N VAL A 422 16.24 13.78 15.68
CA VAL A 422 17.19 14.87 15.97
C VAL A 422 16.78 15.53 17.28
N VAL A 423 17.68 15.47 18.27
CA VAL A 423 17.48 16.02 19.60
C VAL A 423 17.23 17.52 19.52
N LYS A 424 16.13 18.00 20.13
CA LYS A 424 15.80 19.43 20.16
C LYS A 424 16.39 20.10 21.40
N LYS A 425 16.45 21.45 21.36
CA LYS A 425 16.96 22.25 22.48
C LYS A 425 16.14 21.98 23.75
N GLY A 426 16.83 21.60 24.83
CA GLY A 426 16.23 21.35 26.15
C GLY A 426 15.67 19.95 26.36
N GLU A 427 15.78 19.05 25.37
CA GLU A 427 15.32 17.67 25.53
C GLU A 427 16.34 16.81 26.29
N THR A 428 15.81 15.87 27.08
CA THR A 428 16.60 14.82 27.73
C THR A 428 16.25 13.46 27.14
N LEU A 429 17.14 12.49 27.32
CA LEU A 429 16.91 11.12 26.83
C LEU A 429 15.60 10.53 27.38
N THR A 430 15.27 10.79 28.65
CA THR A 430 14.02 10.37 29.29
C THR A 430 12.78 10.99 28.66
N VAL A 431 12.83 12.29 28.35
CA VAL A 431 11.71 13.00 27.72
C VAL A 431 11.49 12.47 26.31
N ILE A 432 12.58 12.31 25.54
CA ILE A 432 12.51 11.75 24.19
C ILE A 432 11.97 10.34 24.23
N ALA A 433 12.51 9.46 25.09
CA ALA A 433 12.06 8.09 25.23
C ALA A 433 10.55 8.00 25.53
N LYS A 434 10.07 8.79 26.50
CA LYS A 434 8.64 8.88 26.83
C LYS A 434 7.78 9.36 25.66
N GLN A 435 8.25 10.36 24.90
CA GLN A 435 7.54 10.87 23.72
C GLN A 435 7.46 9.83 22.60
N GLN A 436 8.53 9.06 22.42
CA GLN A 436 8.61 8.02 21.39
C GLN A 436 7.95 6.71 21.85
N GLY A 437 7.52 6.61 23.11
CA GLY A 437 6.89 5.41 23.65
C GLY A 437 7.86 4.26 23.89
N VAL A 438 9.14 4.55 24.11
CA VAL A 438 10.18 3.54 24.38
C VAL A 438 10.73 3.67 25.79
N PRO A 439 11.21 2.57 26.41
CA PRO A 439 11.96 2.67 27.65
C PRO A 439 13.24 3.49 27.46
N THR A 440 13.54 4.40 28.39
CA THR A 440 14.76 5.23 28.34
C THR A 440 16.02 4.40 28.22
N LEU A 441 16.07 3.27 28.93
CA LEU A 441 17.20 2.34 28.89
C LEU A 441 17.39 1.76 27.48
N LYS A 442 16.30 1.33 26.82
CA LYS A 442 16.36 0.81 25.44
C LYS A 442 16.81 1.86 24.44
N LEU A 443 16.29 3.09 24.55
CA LEU A 443 16.74 4.20 23.71
C LEU A 443 18.24 4.49 23.90
N ALA A 444 18.73 4.43 25.14
CA ALA A 444 20.14 4.61 25.44
C ALA A 444 20.99 3.49 24.81
N GLU A 445 20.62 2.23 25.05
CA GLU A 445 21.29 1.04 24.52
C GLU A 445 21.45 1.10 22.99
N TRP A 446 20.38 1.43 22.26
CA TRP A 446 20.39 1.53 20.80
C TRP A 446 21.35 2.58 20.25
N ASN A 447 21.67 3.58 21.05
CA ASN A 447 22.50 4.71 20.67
C ASN A 447 23.91 4.63 21.29
N GLY A 448 24.26 3.51 21.93
CA GLY A 448 25.54 3.37 22.64
C GLY A 448 25.70 4.35 23.81
N LEU A 449 24.59 4.76 24.43
CA LEU A 449 24.53 5.70 25.53
C LEU A 449 24.19 4.99 26.84
N LYS A 450 24.61 5.57 27.97
CA LYS A 450 24.06 5.23 29.30
C LYS A 450 22.71 5.91 29.51
N ALA A 451 21.84 5.34 30.34
CA ALA A 451 20.49 5.87 30.58
C ALA A 451 20.45 7.31 31.15
N ASP A 452 21.51 7.74 31.80
CA ASP A 452 21.73 9.08 32.37
C ASP A 452 22.56 10.00 31.46
N SER A 453 22.92 9.54 30.26
CA SER A 453 23.71 10.33 29.31
C SER A 453 22.97 11.61 28.91
N ARG A 454 23.71 12.71 28.89
CA ARG A 454 23.20 13.98 28.34
C ARG A 454 23.25 13.91 26.82
N VAL A 455 22.14 14.26 26.19
CA VAL A 455 22.04 14.42 24.73
C VAL A 455 22.18 15.89 24.35
N LYS A 456 22.81 16.17 23.21
CA LYS A 456 23.03 17.54 22.73
C LYS A 456 22.01 17.89 21.65
N PRO A 457 21.53 19.15 21.59
CA PRO A 457 20.71 19.59 20.46
C PRO A 457 21.42 19.34 19.12
N GLY A 458 20.69 18.80 18.14
CA GLY A 458 21.24 18.38 16.85
C GLY A 458 21.84 16.97 16.81
N GLN A 459 22.01 16.30 17.95
CA GLN A 459 22.44 14.90 17.99
C GLN A 459 21.36 13.99 17.37
N GLU A 460 21.76 13.08 16.48
CA GLU A 460 20.87 12.06 15.95
C GLU A 460 20.78 10.87 16.90
N LEU A 461 19.55 10.46 17.20
CA LEU A 461 19.24 9.22 17.90
C LEU A 461 18.52 8.26 16.94
N ILE A 462 18.94 7.01 16.98
CA ILE A 462 18.29 5.89 16.30
C ILE A 462 17.21 5.33 17.20
N ILE A 463 16.01 5.18 16.64
CA ILE A 463 14.86 4.60 17.31
C ILE A 463 14.44 3.36 16.51
N TYR A 464 14.38 2.24 17.20
CA TYR A 464 13.95 0.94 16.67
C TYR A 464 12.52 0.60 17.14
N PRO A 465 11.87 -0.44 16.58
CA PRO A 465 10.66 -1.05 17.13
C PRO A 465 10.70 -1.29 18.63
N VAL A 466 9.55 -1.30 19.32
CA VAL A 466 9.40 -1.78 20.71
C VAL A 466 8.26 -2.76 20.85
#